data_AF-A0ABD6E6N7-F1
#
_entry.id   AF-A0ABD6E6N7-F1
#
_cell.length_a   1.000
_cell.length_b   1.000
_cell.length_c   1.000
_cell.angle_alpha   90.00
_cell.angle_beta   90.00
_cell.angle_gamma   90.00
#
_symmetry.space_group_name_H-M   'P 1'
#
loop_
_entity.id
_entity.type
_entity.pdbx_description
1 polymer ?
#
loop_
_entity_poly.entity_id
_entity_poly.type
_entity_poly.pdbx_seq_one_letter_code
_entity_poly.pdbx_strand_id
1 'polypeptide(L)'
;MKNKLSTIFVSMLFITITLSITAQAGSEEDPEILDELDEESVEYLDIISAWFFEKEDEPQYLFISLKLNEITPYRLKQHLSVHWEYNGEFCAAGLVIGYGKPWFFYHAGYGHGWCFQEFYEEIEGDYNEESGIITYKIPKEIINNPQKGEVLTKTKAETFQRWGFIGRLGFNRFWVFALYSLSTGKVPFDAAPYEYGRDYIIQY
;
A
#
# COMPACT_ATOMS: atom_id res chain seq x y z
N MET A 1 -18.76 41.99 29.98
CA MET A 1 -19.09 41.14 28.81
C MET A 1 -17.87 40.78 27.96
N LYS A 2 -16.93 41.71 27.70
CA LYS A 2 -15.70 41.44 26.92
C LYS A 2 -14.90 40.21 27.39
N ASN A 3 -14.73 40.01 28.70
CA ASN A 3 -13.91 38.92 29.23
C ASN A 3 -14.53 37.53 28.96
N LYS A 4 -15.87 37.41 28.99
CA LYS A 4 -16.58 36.15 28.72
C LYS A 4 -16.48 35.72 27.25
N LEU A 5 -16.53 36.69 26.33
CA LEU A 5 -16.36 36.44 24.90
C LEU A 5 -14.95 35.95 24.56
N SER A 6 -13.91 36.52 25.19
CA SER A 6 -12.53 36.09 24.93
C SER A 6 -12.28 34.66 25.41
N THR A 7 -12.86 34.26 26.55
CA THR A 7 -12.70 32.89 27.07
C THR A 7 -13.35 31.87 26.15
N ILE A 8 -14.57 32.13 25.65
CA ILE A 8 -15.24 31.23 24.71
C ILE A 8 -14.43 31.08 23.41
N PHE A 9 -13.86 32.17 22.90
CA PHE A 9 -13.05 32.14 21.68
C PHE A 9 -11.76 31.33 21.86
N VAL A 10 -11.07 31.50 22.98
CA VAL A 10 -9.85 30.73 23.30
C VAL A 10 -10.17 29.26 23.50
N SER A 11 -11.28 28.94 24.17
CA SER A 11 -11.75 27.56 24.34
C SER A 11 -12.12 26.90 23.01
N MET A 12 -12.84 27.59 22.12
CA MET A 12 -13.13 27.08 20.78
C MET A 12 -11.86 26.86 19.96
N LEU A 13 -10.92 27.80 20.01
CA LEU A 13 -9.64 27.68 19.30
C LEU A 13 -8.83 26.47 19.79
N PHE A 14 -8.76 26.28 21.11
CA PHE A 14 -8.09 25.11 21.69
C PHE A 14 -8.77 23.81 21.29
N ILE A 15 -10.11 23.76 21.31
CA ILE A 15 -10.86 22.57 20.89
C ILE A 15 -10.61 22.26 19.41
N THR A 16 -10.61 23.27 18.53
CA THR A 16 -10.27 23.07 17.10
C THR A 16 -8.83 22.63 16.90
N ILE A 17 -7.86 23.20 17.63
CA ILE A 17 -6.46 22.78 17.52
C ILE A 17 -6.30 21.34 18.02
N THR A 18 -6.96 20.96 19.13
CA THR A 18 -6.89 19.59 19.65
C THR A 18 -7.63 18.57 18.77
N LEU A 19 -8.70 18.98 18.09
CA LEU A 19 -9.41 18.15 17.12
C LEU A 19 -8.63 18.01 15.81
N SER A 20 -7.81 18.99 15.42
CA SER A 20 -6.90 18.87 14.28
C SER A 20 -5.68 17.97 14.54
N ILE A 21 -5.49 17.47 15.77
CA ILE A 21 -4.45 16.48 16.13
C ILE A 21 -5.01 15.05 16.07
N THR A 22 -6.23 14.84 15.55
CA THR A 22 -6.68 13.48 15.22
C THR A 22 -5.72 12.88 14.18
N ALA A 23 -4.81 12.05 14.68
CA ALA A 23 -3.97 11.09 13.99
C ALA A 23 -3.92 11.32 12.47
N GLN A 24 -2.95 12.10 12.04
CA GLN A 24 -2.61 12.22 10.64
C GLN A 24 -1.89 10.94 10.25
N ALA A 25 -2.69 9.87 10.08
CA ALA A 25 -2.23 8.67 9.42
C ALA A 25 -1.75 9.10 8.01
N GLY A 26 -0.63 8.51 7.60
CA GLY A 26 0.01 8.82 6.32
C GLY A 26 1.50 9.14 6.41
N SER A 27 2.18 8.59 7.41
CA SER A 27 3.64 8.59 7.50
C SER A 27 4.16 7.21 7.86
N GLU A 28 5.49 7.05 7.82
CA GLU A 28 6.16 5.82 8.25
C GLU A 28 5.91 5.55 9.75
N GLU A 29 5.81 6.59 10.57
CA GLU A 29 5.57 6.50 12.02
C GLU A 29 4.10 6.29 12.38
N ASP A 30 3.16 6.68 11.51
CA ASP A 30 1.72 6.49 11.68
C ASP A 30 1.07 5.92 10.40
N PRO A 31 1.38 4.67 9.99
CA PRO A 31 0.96 4.13 8.70
C PRO A 31 -0.45 3.52 8.73
N GLU A 32 -1.19 3.59 7.62
CA GLU A 32 -2.54 2.99 7.53
C GLU A 32 -2.52 1.47 7.72
N ILE A 33 -1.50 0.83 7.17
CA ILE A 33 -1.30 -0.61 7.20
C ILE A 33 -0.06 -0.86 8.06
N LEU A 34 -0.25 -1.62 9.14
CA LEU A 34 0.82 -2.17 9.97
C LEU A 34 0.70 -3.68 9.92
N ASP A 35 1.84 -4.36 9.83
CA ASP A 35 1.90 -5.79 10.08
C ASP A 35 2.59 -6.11 11.39
N GLU A 36 2.20 -7.23 11.98
CA GLU A 36 3.03 -7.89 12.98
C GLU A 36 4.02 -8.74 12.20
N LEU A 37 5.32 -8.64 12.51
CA LEU A 37 6.36 -9.41 11.80
C LEU A 37 5.97 -10.89 11.73
N ASP A 38 5.74 -11.40 10.52
CA ASP A 38 5.29 -12.77 10.32
C ASP A 38 6.51 -13.69 10.25
N GLU A 39 6.77 -14.42 11.35
CA GLU A 39 7.84 -15.41 11.38
C GLU A 39 7.64 -16.54 10.36
N GLU A 40 6.46 -16.69 9.76
CA GLU A 40 6.20 -17.65 8.70
C GLU A 40 6.53 -17.10 7.31
N SER A 41 6.53 -15.79 7.09
CA SER A 41 6.81 -15.20 5.78
C SER A 41 8.31 -15.20 5.45
N VAL A 42 8.63 -15.14 4.15
CA VAL A 42 10.02 -14.94 3.71
C VAL A 42 10.37 -13.46 3.89
N GLU A 43 11.51 -13.16 4.52
CA GLU A 43 11.92 -11.81 4.96
C GLU A 43 11.85 -10.72 3.87
N TYR A 44 12.13 -11.06 2.60
CA TYR A 44 12.04 -10.09 1.50
C TYR A 44 10.63 -9.85 0.95
N LEU A 45 9.63 -10.55 1.49
CA LEU A 45 8.20 -10.36 1.22
C LEU A 45 7.48 -9.86 2.46
N ASP A 46 8.00 -10.14 3.64
CA ASP A 46 7.52 -9.70 4.96
C ASP A 46 7.28 -8.18 4.96
N ILE A 47 6.02 -7.78 5.05
CA ILE A 47 5.58 -6.40 5.06
C ILE A 47 5.77 -5.87 6.49
N ILE A 48 6.40 -4.70 6.64
CA ILE A 48 6.41 -3.99 7.92
C ILE A 48 5.19 -3.07 8.01
N SER A 49 4.99 -2.28 6.95
CA SER A 49 3.96 -1.23 6.95
C SER A 49 3.71 -0.70 5.54
N ALA A 50 2.53 -0.15 5.33
CA ALA A 50 2.25 0.69 4.17
C ALA A 50 1.43 1.92 4.56
N TRP A 51 1.68 3.05 3.90
CA TRP A 51 0.99 4.30 4.18
C TRP A 51 0.73 5.12 2.93
N PHE A 52 -0.32 5.93 3.02
CA PHE A 52 -0.78 6.83 1.98
C PHE A 52 -0.35 8.25 2.33
N PHE A 53 0.11 9.02 1.35
CA PHE A 53 0.44 10.42 1.59
C PHE A 53 0.28 11.25 0.34
N GLU A 54 0.25 12.57 0.52
CA GLU A 54 0.13 13.53 -0.55
C GLU A 54 1.10 14.68 -0.30
N LYS A 55 1.58 15.29 -1.37
CA LYS A 55 2.45 16.46 -1.28
C LYS A 55 1.70 17.69 -1.75
N GLU A 56 1.85 18.79 -1.02
CA GLU A 56 1.18 20.05 -1.32
C GLU A 56 1.54 20.62 -2.71
N ASP A 57 2.75 20.36 -3.19
CA ASP A 57 3.24 20.78 -4.51
C ASP A 57 2.86 19.83 -5.66
N GLU A 58 2.34 18.64 -5.34
CA GLU A 58 1.90 17.61 -6.31
C GLU A 58 0.49 17.07 -5.98
N PRO A 59 -0.54 17.92 -5.79
CA PRO A 59 -1.86 17.52 -5.27
C PRO A 59 -2.66 16.60 -6.20
N GLN A 60 -2.30 16.52 -7.47
CA GLN A 60 -2.90 15.63 -8.46
C GLN A 60 -2.48 14.16 -8.30
N TYR A 61 -1.51 13.88 -7.40
CA TYR A 61 -1.01 12.54 -7.14
C TYR A 61 -1.38 12.06 -5.75
N LEU A 62 -1.67 10.76 -5.64
CA LEU A 62 -1.66 10.02 -4.40
C LEU A 62 -0.35 9.23 -4.34
N PHE A 63 0.39 9.37 -3.26
CA PHE A 63 1.57 8.56 -3.01
C PHE A 63 1.22 7.43 -2.05
N ILE A 64 1.81 6.27 -2.29
CA ILE A 64 1.71 5.14 -1.38
C ILE A 64 3.12 4.60 -1.16
N SER A 65 3.50 4.40 0.08
CA SER A 65 4.76 3.74 0.43
C SER A 65 4.48 2.37 1.03
N LEU A 66 5.26 1.38 0.62
CA LEU A 66 5.26 0.02 1.14
C LEU A 66 6.67 -0.30 1.64
N LYS A 67 6.80 -0.68 2.90
CA LYS A 67 8.06 -1.03 3.54
C LYS A 67 8.13 -2.54 3.79
N LEU A 68 9.18 -3.17 3.30
CA LEU A 68 9.48 -4.57 3.53
C LEU A 68 10.52 -4.72 4.66
N ASN A 69 10.55 -5.88 5.29
CA ASN A 69 11.52 -6.22 6.33
C ASN A 69 12.93 -6.32 5.75
N GLU A 70 13.08 -7.06 4.66
CA GLU A 70 14.34 -7.14 3.92
C GLU A 70 14.18 -6.86 2.42
N ILE A 71 15.31 -6.55 1.80
CA ILE A 71 15.41 -6.41 0.35
C ILE A 71 16.03 -7.67 -0.21
N THR A 72 15.39 -8.24 -1.23
CA THR A 72 16.04 -9.32 -1.97
C THR A 72 17.09 -8.75 -2.92
N PRO A 73 18.36 -9.21 -2.87
CA PRO A 73 19.33 -8.88 -3.90
C PRO A 73 19.04 -9.62 -5.22
N TYR A 74 18.07 -10.55 -5.21
CA TYR A 74 17.73 -11.40 -6.34
C TYR A 74 16.48 -10.87 -7.05
N ARG A 75 16.54 -10.77 -8.38
CA ARG A 75 15.39 -10.37 -9.23
C ARG A 75 14.39 -11.50 -9.42
N LEU A 76 13.92 -12.06 -8.31
CA LEU A 76 12.87 -13.08 -8.30
C LEU A 76 11.58 -12.45 -8.82
N LYS A 77 10.71 -13.29 -9.41
CA LYS A 77 9.43 -12.80 -9.90
C LYS A 77 8.53 -12.49 -8.72
N GLN A 78 8.22 -11.22 -8.48
CA GLN A 78 7.50 -10.78 -7.30
C GLN A 78 6.41 -9.79 -7.67
N HIS A 79 5.32 -9.83 -6.92
CA HIS A 79 4.22 -8.88 -6.97
C HIS A 79 4.14 -8.28 -5.57
N LEU A 80 4.28 -6.96 -5.48
CA LEU A 80 4.23 -6.19 -4.24
C LEU A 80 3.12 -5.16 -4.45
N SER A 81 2.02 -5.24 -3.72
CA SER A 81 0.84 -4.43 -4.00
C SER A 81 0.18 -3.88 -2.75
N VAL A 82 -0.42 -2.71 -2.91
CA VAL A 82 -1.28 -2.07 -1.93
C VAL A 82 -2.65 -1.90 -2.56
N HIS A 83 -3.68 -2.24 -1.80
CA HIS A 83 -5.09 -2.32 -2.18
C HIS A 83 -5.90 -1.42 -1.26
N TRP A 84 -6.96 -0.83 -1.81
CA TRP A 84 -7.94 -0.06 -1.05
C TRP A 84 -9.28 -0.05 -1.79
N GLU A 85 -10.32 0.42 -1.13
CA GLU A 85 -11.63 0.67 -1.73
C GLU A 85 -11.94 2.17 -1.68
N TYR A 86 -12.42 2.71 -2.79
CA TYR A 86 -12.88 4.09 -2.90
C TYR A 86 -14.22 4.12 -3.65
N ASN A 87 -15.25 4.69 -3.02
CA ASN A 87 -16.62 4.74 -3.55
C ASN A 87 -17.19 3.37 -4.00
N GLY A 88 -16.83 2.30 -3.29
CA GLY A 88 -17.27 0.93 -3.60
C GLY A 88 -16.48 0.24 -4.72
N GLU A 89 -15.47 0.90 -5.28
CA GLU A 89 -14.57 0.36 -6.29
C GLU A 89 -13.23 -0.03 -5.68
N PHE A 90 -12.78 -1.25 -5.95
CA PHE A 90 -11.47 -1.71 -5.52
C PHE A 90 -10.38 -1.11 -6.39
N CYS A 91 -9.39 -0.54 -5.74
CA CYS A 91 -8.21 0.06 -6.34
C CYS A 91 -6.96 -0.70 -5.88
N ALA A 92 -5.92 -0.66 -6.70
CA ALA A 92 -4.61 -1.12 -6.25
C ALA A 92 -3.47 -0.37 -6.96
N ALA A 93 -2.32 -0.38 -6.30
CA ALA A 93 -1.03 -0.03 -6.87
C ALA A 93 -0.05 -1.17 -6.61
N GLY A 94 0.89 -1.39 -7.51
CA GLY A 94 1.87 -2.44 -7.30
C GLY A 94 3.13 -2.33 -8.13
N LEU A 95 4.17 -2.98 -7.62
CA LEU A 95 5.45 -3.19 -8.26
C LEU A 95 5.54 -4.65 -8.68
N VAL A 96 5.77 -4.87 -9.98
CA VAL A 96 5.98 -6.19 -10.54
C VAL A 96 7.44 -6.34 -10.90
N ILE A 97 8.13 -7.34 -10.34
CA ILE A 97 9.55 -7.60 -10.54
C ILE A 97 9.74 -8.93 -11.27
N GLY A 98 10.77 -9.05 -12.11
CA GLY A 98 11.26 -10.29 -12.71
C GLY A 98 10.61 -10.70 -14.03
N TYR A 99 9.83 -9.83 -14.70
CA TYR A 99 9.01 -10.20 -15.87
C TYR A 99 9.60 -9.95 -17.26
N GLY A 100 10.85 -9.50 -17.38
CA GLY A 100 11.50 -9.33 -18.69
C GLY A 100 12.35 -8.07 -18.78
N LYS A 101 12.24 -7.33 -19.89
CA LYS A 101 12.78 -5.97 -20.03
C LYS A 101 11.59 -5.00 -20.25
N PRO A 102 11.41 -3.97 -19.41
CA PRO A 102 12.13 -3.73 -18.16
C PRO A 102 11.91 -4.89 -17.16
N TRP A 103 12.88 -5.08 -16.26
CA TRP A 103 12.82 -6.20 -15.29
C TRP A 103 11.89 -5.90 -14.12
N PHE A 104 11.38 -4.68 -14.03
CA PHE A 104 10.28 -4.29 -13.18
C PHE A 104 9.43 -3.21 -13.84
N PHE A 105 8.21 -3.01 -13.36
CA PHE A 105 7.37 -1.86 -13.68
C PHE A 105 6.38 -1.62 -12.54
N TYR A 106 5.92 -0.37 -12.41
CA TYR A 106 4.89 0.03 -11.46
C TYR A 106 3.56 0.16 -12.19
N HIS A 107 2.48 -0.19 -11.53
CA HIS A 107 1.14 -0.03 -12.09
C HIS A 107 0.15 0.40 -11.02
N ALA A 108 -0.93 1.09 -11.42
CA ALA A 108 -2.08 1.32 -10.58
C ALA A 108 -3.37 1.36 -11.39
N GLY A 109 -4.50 1.20 -10.72
CA GLY A 109 -5.81 1.20 -11.36
C GLY A 109 -6.94 0.82 -10.41
N TYR A 110 -8.14 0.69 -10.97
CA TYR A 110 -9.34 0.24 -10.26
C TYR A 110 -10.15 -0.78 -11.08
N GLY A 111 -11.09 -1.46 -10.44
CA GLY A 111 -12.10 -2.29 -11.10
C GLY A 111 -12.37 -3.62 -10.40
N HIS A 112 -13.12 -4.49 -11.09
CA HIS A 112 -13.62 -5.75 -10.52
C HIS A 112 -12.91 -6.99 -11.09
N GLY A 113 -12.71 -8.00 -10.24
CA GLY A 113 -12.33 -9.35 -10.65
C GLY A 113 -10.83 -9.68 -10.63
N TRP A 114 -10.51 -10.93 -10.96
CA TRP A 114 -9.20 -11.58 -10.69
C TRP A 114 -8.01 -11.03 -11.52
N CYS A 115 -8.25 -10.06 -12.40
CA CYS A 115 -7.23 -9.50 -13.27
C CYS A 115 -7.26 -7.98 -13.39
N PHE A 116 -8.18 -7.26 -12.73
CA PHE A 116 -8.34 -5.81 -12.83
C PHE A 116 -8.11 -5.24 -14.25
N GLN A 117 -8.61 -5.95 -15.28
CA GLN A 117 -8.13 -5.82 -16.66
C GLN A 117 -8.57 -4.53 -17.36
N GLU A 118 -9.46 -3.75 -16.77
CA GLU A 118 -10.13 -2.65 -17.46
C GLU A 118 -9.43 -1.29 -17.28
N PHE A 119 -8.69 -1.06 -16.18
CA PHE A 119 -8.16 0.29 -15.86
C PHE A 119 -6.77 0.30 -15.21
N TYR A 120 -5.85 -0.59 -15.60
CA TYR A 120 -4.48 -0.55 -15.08
C TYR A 120 -3.55 0.20 -16.04
N GLU A 121 -2.88 1.21 -15.50
CA GLU A 121 -1.88 2.00 -16.22
C GLU A 121 -0.52 1.85 -15.56
N GLU A 122 0.54 1.96 -16.38
CA GLU A 122 1.91 2.05 -15.89
C GLU A 122 2.10 3.41 -15.23
N ILE A 123 2.67 3.44 -14.02
CA ILE A 123 2.88 4.66 -13.24
C ILE A 123 4.35 4.88 -12.92
N GLU A 124 4.65 6.04 -12.35
CA GLU A 124 5.95 6.31 -11.76
C GLU A 124 6.05 5.68 -10.36
N GLY A 125 7.27 5.32 -9.98
CA GLY A 125 7.57 4.84 -8.65
C GLY A 125 9.07 4.80 -8.39
N ASP A 126 9.42 4.68 -7.12
CA ASP A 126 10.79 4.56 -6.64
C ASP A 126 10.93 3.33 -5.73
N TYR A 127 12.11 2.71 -5.77
CA TYR A 127 12.45 1.61 -4.88
C TYR A 127 13.79 1.90 -4.23
N ASN A 128 13.74 2.26 -2.95
CA ASN A 128 14.92 2.57 -2.17
C ASN A 128 15.52 1.28 -1.59
N GLU A 129 16.60 0.80 -2.22
CA GLU A 129 17.35 -0.40 -1.81
C GLU A 129 18.13 -0.22 -0.49
N GLU A 130 18.15 0.95 0.13
CA GLU A 130 18.75 1.13 1.46
C GLU A 130 17.70 1.02 2.57
N SER A 131 16.50 1.57 2.34
CA SER A 131 15.43 1.60 3.34
C SER A 131 14.40 0.49 3.19
N GLY A 132 14.37 -0.21 2.07
CA GLY A 132 13.34 -1.22 1.76
C GLY A 132 11.98 -0.62 1.45
N ILE A 133 11.93 0.68 1.15
CA ILE A 133 10.69 1.42 0.89
C ILE A 133 10.46 1.50 -0.62
N ILE A 134 9.28 1.07 -1.04
CA ILE A 134 8.75 1.19 -2.39
C ILE A 134 7.72 2.30 -2.36
N THR A 135 7.89 3.33 -3.18
CA THR A 135 6.94 4.43 -3.29
C THR A 135 6.28 4.44 -4.66
N TYR A 136 4.95 4.36 -4.67
CA TYR A 136 4.11 4.50 -5.84
C TYR A 136 3.68 5.96 -5.99
N LYS A 137 3.76 6.52 -7.20
CA LYS A 137 3.23 7.85 -7.53
C LYS A 137 2.07 7.69 -8.49
N ILE A 138 0.85 7.84 -7.97
CA ILE A 138 -0.37 7.44 -8.67
C ILE A 138 -1.14 8.71 -9.08
N PRO A 139 -1.35 8.96 -10.39
CA PRO A 139 -2.28 10.00 -10.81
C PRO A 139 -3.68 9.71 -10.24
N LYS A 140 -4.28 10.66 -9.52
CA LYS A 140 -5.62 10.44 -8.94
C LYS A 140 -6.66 10.10 -10.02
N GLU A 141 -6.51 10.66 -11.23
CA GLU A 141 -7.41 10.43 -12.36
C GLU A 141 -7.55 8.94 -12.75
N ILE A 142 -6.53 8.12 -12.55
CA ILE A 142 -6.55 6.68 -12.91
C ILE A 142 -7.08 5.78 -11.78
N ILE A 143 -7.43 6.36 -10.63
CA ILE A 143 -8.02 5.66 -9.47
C ILE A 143 -9.36 6.29 -9.08
N ASN A 144 -10.15 6.65 -10.09
CA ASN A 144 -11.48 7.25 -9.96
C ASN A 144 -11.48 8.66 -9.31
N ASN A 145 -10.34 9.36 -9.38
CA ASN A 145 -10.16 10.77 -9.04
C ASN A 145 -10.64 11.18 -7.63
N PRO A 146 -10.09 10.59 -6.55
CA PRO A 146 -10.46 10.96 -5.19
C PRO A 146 -10.17 12.43 -4.88
N GLN A 147 -11.11 13.10 -4.23
CA GLN A 147 -11.08 14.52 -3.89
C GLN A 147 -10.77 14.74 -2.40
N LYS A 148 -10.25 15.91 -2.08
CA LYS A 148 -9.98 16.34 -0.70
C LYS A 148 -11.17 16.08 0.25
N GLY A 149 -10.88 15.45 1.37
CA GLY A 149 -11.83 15.10 2.42
C GLY A 149 -12.58 13.79 2.17
N GLU A 150 -12.42 13.16 1.01
CA GLU A 150 -12.93 11.81 0.77
C GLU A 150 -12.03 10.76 1.40
N VAL A 151 -12.56 9.54 1.55
CA VAL A 151 -11.97 8.48 2.36
C VAL A 151 -11.65 7.28 1.49
N LEU A 152 -10.41 6.81 1.58
CA LEU A 152 -9.98 5.50 1.11
C LEU A 152 -10.15 4.51 2.26
N THR A 153 -10.85 3.42 1.99
CA THR A 153 -11.22 2.43 3.01
C THR A 153 -10.62 1.07 2.67
N LYS A 154 -10.74 0.09 3.58
CA LYS A 154 -10.34 -1.30 3.31
C LYS A 154 -8.89 -1.41 2.80
N THR A 155 -7.99 -0.66 3.42
CA THR A 155 -6.58 -0.61 3.04
C THR A 155 -5.91 -1.95 3.36
N LYS A 156 -5.09 -2.47 2.45
CA LYS A 156 -4.37 -3.73 2.62
C LYS A 156 -3.13 -3.77 1.74
N ALA A 157 -2.06 -4.42 2.16
CA ALA A 157 -0.89 -4.75 1.37
C ALA A 157 -0.80 -6.27 1.17
N GLU A 158 -0.33 -6.69 0.00
CA GLU A 158 -0.04 -8.10 -0.30
C GLU A 158 1.27 -8.20 -1.07
N THR A 159 2.12 -9.12 -0.69
CA THR A 159 3.37 -9.42 -1.38
C THR A 159 3.43 -10.91 -1.67
N PHE A 160 3.92 -11.29 -2.84
CA PHE A 160 4.11 -12.70 -3.14
C PHE A 160 5.08 -12.97 -4.27
N GLN A 161 5.74 -14.11 -4.17
CA GLN A 161 6.58 -14.62 -5.23
C GLN A 161 5.77 -15.43 -6.25
N ARG A 162 6.08 -15.23 -7.53
CA ARG A 162 5.60 -16.04 -8.64
C ARG A 162 6.71 -16.96 -9.12
N TRP A 163 6.39 -18.22 -9.40
CA TRP A 163 7.38 -19.16 -9.97
C TRP A 163 7.19 -19.42 -11.46
N GLY A 164 7.06 -18.36 -12.25
CA GLY A 164 7.17 -18.38 -13.71
C GLY A 164 6.68 -19.66 -14.39
N PHE A 165 7.63 -20.48 -14.88
CA PHE A 165 7.37 -21.72 -15.60
C PHE A 165 6.60 -22.77 -14.79
N ILE A 166 6.87 -22.93 -13.49
CA ILE A 166 6.15 -23.86 -12.61
C ILE A 166 4.67 -23.46 -12.50
N GLY A 167 4.39 -22.16 -12.38
CA GLY A 167 3.01 -21.65 -12.42
C GLY A 167 2.34 -21.85 -13.79
N ARG A 168 3.10 -21.76 -14.89
CA ARG A 168 2.59 -22.03 -16.26
C ARG A 168 2.33 -23.52 -16.53
N LEU A 169 3.04 -24.41 -15.83
CA LEU A 169 2.84 -25.86 -15.91
C LEU A 169 1.56 -26.35 -15.21
N GLY A 170 0.75 -25.45 -14.63
CA GLY A 170 -0.52 -25.80 -14.01
C GLY A 170 -0.39 -26.35 -12.59
N PHE A 171 0.80 -26.28 -11.97
CA PHE A 171 0.88 -26.46 -10.53
C PHE A 171 0.11 -25.33 -9.85
N ASN A 172 -0.98 -25.69 -9.17
CA ASN A 172 -1.72 -24.75 -8.34
C ASN A 172 -0.73 -24.14 -7.32
N ARG A 173 -0.81 -22.81 -7.12
CA ARG A 173 0.00 -22.05 -6.15
C ARG A 173 0.09 -22.79 -4.81
N PHE A 174 -1.00 -23.40 -4.38
CA PHE A 174 -1.08 -24.18 -3.15
C PHE A 174 0.00 -25.27 -3.04
N TRP A 175 0.22 -26.07 -4.09
CA TRP A 175 1.21 -27.15 -4.04
C TRP A 175 2.64 -26.63 -4.01
N VAL A 176 2.91 -25.55 -4.72
CA VAL A 176 4.25 -24.95 -4.72
C VAL A 176 4.52 -24.25 -3.38
N PHE A 177 3.50 -23.62 -2.78
CA PHE A 177 3.58 -23.03 -1.43
C PHE A 177 3.84 -24.11 -0.40
N ALA A 178 3.07 -25.21 -0.45
CA ALA A 178 3.25 -26.34 0.46
C ALA A 178 4.64 -26.96 0.35
N LEU A 179 5.16 -27.20 -0.87
CA LEU A 179 6.50 -27.74 -1.06
C LEU A 179 7.58 -26.76 -0.58
N TYR A 180 7.43 -25.47 -0.87
CA TYR A 180 8.35 -24.43 -0.42
C TYR A 180 8.39 -24.36 1.11
N SER A 181 7.22 -24.31 1.75
CA SER A 181 7.07 -24.31 3.21
C SER A 181 7.63 -25.57 3.86
N LEU A 182 7.36 -26.76 3.30
CA LEU A 182 7.98 -28.00 3.80
C LEU A 182 9.51 -28.00 3.72
N SER A 183 10.08 -27.30 2.72
CA SER A 183 11.53 -27.26 2.53
C SER A 183 12.25 -26.16 3.29
N THR A 184 11.58 -25.02 3.54
CA THR A 184 12.20 -23.81 4.12
C THR A 184 11.65 -23.45 5.49
N GLY A 185 10.49 -23.99 5.87
CA GLY A 185 9.72 -23.52 7.01
C GLY A 185 9.01 -22.19 6.79
N LYS A 186 9.08 -21.61 5.58
CA LYS A 186 8.58 -20.27 5.26
C LYS A 186 7.52 -20.28 4.15
N VAL A 187 6.69 -19.24 4.07
CA VAL A 187 5.71 -19.02 3.00
C VAL A 187 6.13 -17.85 2.10
N PRO A 188 6.09 -18.01 0.76
CA PRO A 188 6.54 -17.00 -0.19
C PRO A 188 5.40 -16.05 -0.58
N PHE A 189 4.66 -15.63 0.44
CA PHE A 189 3.48 -14.79 0.40
C PHE A 189 3.37 -14.10 1.76
N ASP A 190 2.94 -12.84 1.75
CA ASP A 190 2.58 -12.12 2.95
C ASP A 190 1.41 -11.14 2.67
N ALA A 191 0.64 -10.81 3.70
CA ALA A 191 -0.52 -9.94 3.60
C ALA A 191 -0.79 -9.17 4.90
N ALA A 192 -0.76 -7.84 4.78
CA ALA A 192 -0.87 -6.92 5.91
C ALA A 192 -2.06 -5.94 5.76
N PRO A 193 -2.94 -5.79 6.76
CA PRO A 193 -3.24 -6.78 7.78
C PRO A 193 -4.15 -7.89 7.22
N TYR A 194 -4.44 -8.90 8.03
CA TYR A 194 -5.32 -10.00 7.65
C TYR A 194 -6.75 -9.59 7.28
N GLU A 195 -7.29 -8.53 7.92
CA GLU A 195 -8.60 -7.95 7.56
C GLU A 195 -8.40 -6.69 6.70
N TYR A 196 -8.32 -5.52 7.33
CA TYR A 196 -8.05 -4.23 6.70
C TYR A 196 -7.36 -3.28 7.67
N GLY A 197 -6.52 -2.40 7.14
CA GLY A 197 -5.87 -1.32 7.87
C GLY A 197 -6.82 -0.16 8.15
N ARG A 198 -6.24 0.97 8.56
CA ARG A 198 -6.98 2.22 8.81
C ARG A 198 -7.37 2.90 7.50
N ASP A 199 -8.42 3.69 7.59
CA ASP A 199 -8.87 4.55 6.51
C ASP A 199 -7.91 5.72 6.30
N TYR A 200 -7.72 6.14 5.05
CA TYR A 200 -6.97 7.34 4.69
C TYR A 200 -7.92 8.44 4.22
N ILE A 201 -7.77 9.66 4.74
CA ILE A 201 -8.52 10.83 4.27
C ILE A 201 -7.63 11.60 3.30
N ILE A 202 -8.17 11.90 2.11
CA ILE A 202 -7.47 12.70 1.09
C ILE A 202 -7.26 14.12 1.61
N GLN A 203 -6.03 14.60 1.57
CA GLN A 203 -5.58 15.86 2.13
C GLN A 203 -5.64 17.02 1.12
N TYR A 204 -5.40 16.76 -0.17
CA TYR A 204 -5.32 17.80 -1.21
C TYR A 204 -6.21 17.55 -2.42
#